data_AF-A0AAV0BTU3-F1
#
_entry.id   AF-A0AAV0BTU3-F1
#
_cell.length_a   1.000
_cell.length_b   1.000
_cell.length_c   1.000
_cell.angle_alpha   90.00
_cell.angle_beta   90.00
_cell.angle_gamma   90.00
#
_symmetry.space_group_name_H-M   'P 1'
#
loop_
_entity.id
_entity.type
_entity.pdbx_description
1 polymer ?
#
loop_
_entity_poly.entity_id
_entity_poly.type
_entity_poly.pdbx_seq_one_letter_code
_entity_poly.pdbx_strand_id
1 'polypeptide(L)'
;MNSGYAGRSNLPDNLKKLLRSMAMTRPNRELISQLMLFSKGFRTAETLASKVEPFFSLCSKQLLSQPHYDFGLRALKAVLISAGHLKRARLQAGESGGASVASGDQAEQEILIQSVTETIV
;
A
#
# COMPACT_ATOMS: atom_id res chain seq x y z
N MET A 1 -0.66 13.95 -18.44
CA MET A 1 0.79 13.63 -18.49
C MET A 1 1.45 14.23 -17.26
N ASN A 2 2.47 13.58 -16.68
CA ASN A 2 3.23 14.16 -15.57
C ASN A 2 4.08 15.32 -16.08
N SER A 3 3.61 16.55 -15.86
CA SER A 3 4.34 17.78 -16.13
C SER A 3 5.61 17.82 -15.28
N GLY A 4 6.78 17.87 -15.91
CA GLY A 4 8.08 17.90 -15.22
C GLY A 4 8.83 16.57 -15.20
N TYR A 5 8.30 15.49 -15.79
CA TYR A 5 9.09 14.27 -15.99
C TYR A 5 10.16 14.52 -17.06
N ALA A 6 11.43 14.39 -16.68
CA ALA A 6 12.58 14.70 -17.54
C ALA A 6 12.54 13.90 -18.86
N GLY A 7 13.02 14.53 -19.94
CA GLY A 7 13.11 13.89 -21.27
C GLY A 7 11.80 13.82 -22.05
N ARG A 8 10.74 14.51 -21.62
CA ARG A 8 9.46 14.56 -22.36
C ARG A 8 9.21 15.95 -22.94
N SER A 9 8.86 16.00 -24.22
CA SER A 9 8.39 17.22 -24.88
C SER A 9 6.96 17.56 -24.46
N ASN A 10 6.64 18.85 -24.46
CA ASN A 10 5.28 19.31 -24.18
C ASN A 10 4.32 18.87 -25.29
N LEU A 11 3.09 18.54 -24.90
CA LEU A 11 2.04 18.20 -25.87
C LEU A 11 1.71 19.45 -26.72
N PRO A 12 1.66 19.34 -28.06
CA PRO A 12 1.23 20.42 -28.94
C PRO A 12 -0.18 20.92 -28.64
N ASP A 13 -0.42 22.23 -28.80
CA ASP A 13 -1.69 22.83 -28.39
C ASP A 13 -2.88 22.39 -29.25
N ASN A 14 -2.66 22.04 -30.52
CA ASN A 14 -3.68 21.43 -31.37
C ASN A 14 -4.13 20.06 -30.83
N LEU A 15 -3.21 19.24 -30.32
CA LEU A 15 -3.53 17.95 -29.71
C LEU A 15 -4.15 18.11 -28.32
N LYS A 16 -3.71 19.09 -27.52
CA LYS A 16 -4.34 19.40 -26.22
C LYS A 16 -5.82 19.71 -26.37
N LYS A 17 -6.23 20.45 -27.41
CA LYS A 17 -7.63 20.81 -27.68
C LYS A 17 -8.52 19.59 -27.94
N LEU A 18 -7.97 18.49 -28.45
CA LEU A 18 -8.72 17.25 -28.72
C LEU A 18 -8.96 16.41 -27.46
N LEU A 19 -8.25 16.70 -26.36
CA LEU A 19 -8.28 15.91 -25.14
C LEU A 19 -8.94 16.70 -24.00
N ARG A 20 -9.85 16.06 -23.27
CA ARG A 20 -10.36 16.61 -22.01
C ARG A 20 -9.30 16.48 -20.93
N SER A 21 -8.87 17.59 -20.35
CA SER A 21 -7.92 17.59 -19.24
C SER A 21 -8.57 17.06 -17.96
N MET A 22 -7.79 16.32 -17.18
CA MET A 22 -8.20 15.75 -15.89
C MET A 22 -7.01 15.77 -14.93
N ALA A 23 -7.24 16.25 -13.71
CA ALA A 23 -6.22 16.28 -12.66
C ALA A 23 -6.36 15.07 -11.73
N MET A 24 -5.25 14.37 -11.49
CA MET A 24 -5.17 13.19 -10.62
C MET A 24 -3.95 13.33 -9.69
N THR A 25 -4.02 14.27 -8.75
CA THR A 25 -2.88 14.67 -7.90
C THR A 25 -2.73 13.84 -6.63
N ARG A 26 -3.82 13.48 -5.95
CA ARG A 26 -3.78 12.74 -4.69
C ARG A 26 -4.88 11.67 -4.64
N PRO A 27 -4.52 10.38 -4.54
CA PRO A 27 -5.49 9.32 -4.31
C PRO A 27 -5.87 9.22 -2.83
N ASN A 28 -7.06 8.70 -2.53
CA ASN A 28 -7.44 8.35 -1.16
C ASN A 28 -6.75 7.03 -0.76
N ARG A 29 -5.62 7.13 -0.05
CA ARG A 29 -4.78 5.98 0.32
C ARG A 29 -5.45 5.07 1.36
N GLU A 30 -6.22 5.64 2.29
CA GLU A 30 -6.90 4.92 3.37
C GLU A 30 -8.01 4.02 2.82
N LEU A 31 -8.88 4.55 1.96
CA LEU A 31 -9.95 3.76 1.34
C LEU A 31 -9.38 2.63 0.47
N ILE A 32 -8.30 2.91 -0.27
CA ILE A 32 -7.62 1.92 -1.10
C ILE A 32 -7.02 0.81 -0.22
N SER A 33 -6.32 1.16 0.86
CA SER A 33 -5.70 0.17 1.74
C SER A 33 -6.74 -0.70 2.44
N GLN A 34 -7.83 -0.11 2.93
CA GLN A 34 -8.94 -0.81 3.55
C GLN A 34 -9.57 -1.84 2.61
N LEU A 35 -9.94 -1.42 1.39
CA LEU A 35 -10.55 -2.33 0.41
C LEU A 35 -9.60 -3.44 -0.02
N MET A 36 -8.31 -3.14 -0.18
CA MET A 36 -7.33 -4.18 -0.51
C MET A 36 -7.16 -5.18 0.62
N LEU A 37 -7.01 -4.74 1.87
CA LEU A 37 -6.92 -5.64 3.02
C LEU A 37 -8.19 -6.49 3.17
N PHE A 38 -9.36 -5.89 2.99
CA PHE A 38 -10.63 -6.60 3.00
C PHE A 38 -10.69 -7.69 1.93
N SER A 39 -10.25 -7.38 0.70
CA SER A 39 -10.17 -8.36 -0.40
C SER A 39 -9.19 -9.51 -0.15
N LYS A 40 -8.21 -9.33 0.75
CA LYS A 40 -7.24 -10.35 1.18
C LYS A 40 -7.73 -11.13 2.42
N GLY A 41 -8.94 -10.86 2.89
CA GLY A 41 -9.60 -11.57 3.98
C GLY A 41 -9.19 -11.10 5.36
N PHE A 42 -8.60 -9.90 5.51
CA PHE A 42 -8.32 -9.30 6.83
C PHE A 42 -9.63 -8.87 7.50
N ARG A 43 -9.87 -9.33 8.74
CA ARG A 43 -11.07 -8.99 9.52
C ARG A 43 -10.98 -7.57 10.05
N THR A 44 -9.78 -7.15 10.45
CA THR A 44 -9.51 -5.83 11.02
C THR A 44 -9.03 -4.80 9.98
N ALA A 45 -9.45 -4.96 8.71
CA ALA A 45 -8.96 -4.15 7.59
C ALA A 45 -9.10 -2.63 7.80
N GLU A 46 -10.19 -2.17 8.41
CA GLU A 46 -10.44 -0.75 8.71
C GLU A 46 -9.46 -0.18 9.75
N THR A 47 -9.23 -0.91 10.85
CA THR A 47 -8.31 -0.48 11.90
C THR A 47 -6.85 -0.59 11.47
N LEU A 48 -6.51 -1.52 10.57
CA LEU A 48 -5.19 -1.63 9.97
C LEU A 48 -4.94 -0.50 8.94
N ALA A 49 -5.92 -0.20 8.08
CA ALA A 49 -5.81 0.84 7.06
C ALA A 49 -5.59 2.23 7.68
N SER A 50 -6.35 2.56 8.72
CA SER A 50 -6.22 3.81 9.49
C SER A 50 -4.87 3.94 10.22
N LYS A 51 -4.12 2.86 10.41
CA LYS A 51 -2.76 2.88 10.99
C LYS A 51 -1.65 2.91 9.94
N VAL A 52 -1.80 2.15 8.85
CA VAL A 52 -0.78 2.04 7.80
C VAL A 52 -0.60 3.35 7.03
N GLU A 53 -1.68 4.09 6.75
CA GLU A 53 -1.55 5.35 6.00
C GLU A 53 -0.75 6.40 6.80
N PRO A 54 -1.07 6.69 8.07
CA PRO A 54 -0.27 7.59 8.89
C PRO A 54 1.17 7.11 9.04
N PHE A 55 1.40 5.80 9.17
CA PHE A 55 2.75 5.24 9.22
C PHE A 55 3.58 5.61 7.97
N PHE A 56 3.05 5.39 6.76
CA PHE A 56 3.73 5.78 5.51
C PHE A 56 3.94 7.30 5.42
N SER A 57 2.96 8.08 5.87
CA SER A 57 3.05 9.55 5.93
C SER A 57 4.15 10.02 6.89
N LEU A 58 4.30 9.36 8.04
CA LEU A 58 5.35 9.64 9.03
C LEU A 58 6.72 9.23 8.52
N CYS A 59 6.87 8.05 7.92
CA CYS A 59 8.13 7.63 7.30
C CYS A 59 8.64 8.66 6.27
N SER A 60 7.75 9.17 5.42
CA SER A 60 8.10 10.20 4.43
C SER A 60 8.52 11.54 5.03
N LYS A 61 8.10 11.86 6.28
CA LYS A 61 8.38 13.14 6.94
C LYS A 61 9.55 13.07 7.92
N GLN A 62 9.73 11.93 8.56
CA GLN A 62 10.67 11.74 9.67
C GLN A 62 11.99 11.13 9.22
N LEU A 63 11.99 10.30 8.18
CA LEU A 63 13.23 9.72 7.65
C LEU A 63 13.99 10.75 6.82
N LEU A 64 15.30 10.53 6.68
CA LEU A 64 16.14 11.39 5.84
C LEU A 64 15.65 11.33 4.38
N SER A 65 15.62 12.50 3.73
CA SER A 65 15.28 12.60 2.32
C SER A 65 16.41 11.98 1.48
N GLN A 66 16.20 10.74 1.04
CA GLN A 66 17.11 10.01 0.17
C GLN A 66 16.43 9.68 -1.15
N PRO A 67 17.15 9.70 -2.29
CA PRO A 67 16.54 9.52 -3.62
C PRO A 67 15.98 8.11 -3.86
N HIS A 68 16.43 7.11 -3.11
CA HIS A 68 16.01 5.72 -3.24
C HIS A 68 14.80 5.36 -2.35
N TYR A 69 14.39 6.24 -1.43
CA TYR A 69 13.20 5.99 -0.61
C TYR A 69 11.92 6.35 -1.36
N ASP A 70 10.96 5.42 -1.40
CA ASP A 70 9.64 5.61 -1.99
C ASP A 70 8.53 5.21 -0.99
N PHE A 71 7.81 6.20 -0.46
CA PHE A 71 6.63 6.01 0.39
C PHE A 71 5.33 6.36 -0.36
N GLY A 72 5.34 6.22 -1.68
CA GLY A 72 4.20 6.44 -2.56
C GLY A 72 3.15 5.33 -2.52
N LEU A 73 2.08 5.50 -3.30
CA LEU A 73 1.00 4.50 -3.40
C LEU A 73 1.49 3.16 -4.01
N ARG A 74 2.56 3.19 -4.82
CA ARG A 74 3.18 1.97 -5.37
C ARG A 74 3.77 1.10 -4.26
N ALA A 75 4.57 1.69 -3.37
CA ALA A 75 5.15 0.99 -2.23
C ALA A 75 4.05 0.46 -1.28
N LEU A 76 3.04 1.29 -0.98
CA LEU A 76 1.88 0.87 -0.18
C LEU A 76 1.16 -0.35 -0.80
N LYS A 77 0.95 -0.35 -2.12
CA LYS A 77 0.34 -1.49 -2.82
C LYS A 77 1.20 -2.76 -2.70
N ALA A 78 2.53 -2.64 -2.82
CA ALA A 78 3.44 -3.77 -2.72
C ALA A 78 3.37 -4.43 -1.33
N VAL A 79 3.40 -3.63 -0.25
CA VAL A 79 3.22 -4.11 1.12
C VAL A 79 1.89 -4.85 1.27
N LEU A 80 0.79 -4.25 0.82
CA LEU A 80 -0.54 -4.86 1.00
C LEU A 80 -0.73 -6.16 0.19
N ILE A 81 -0.05 -6.28 -0.97
CA ILE A 81 0.01 -7.54 -1.72
C ILE A 81 0.82 -8.58 -0.95
N SER A 82 2.02 -8.21 -0.48
CA SER A 82 2.91 -9.08 0.31
C SER A 82 2.20 -9.61 1.58
N ALA A 83 1.52 -8.73 2.33
CA ALA A 83 0.74 -9.10 3.51
C ALA A 83 -0.34 -10.14 3.19
N GLY A 84 -1.00 -10.02 2.02
CA GLY A 84 -1.96 -11.01 1.55
C GLY A 84 -1.34 -12.36 1.22
N HIS A 85 -0.12 -12.38 0.67
CA HIS A 85 0.62 -13.62 0.42
C HIS A 85 1.05 -14.29 1.73
N LEU A 86 1.58 -13.51 2.67
CA LEU A 86 2.00 -13.99 3.98
C LEU A 86 0.82 -14.59 4.77
N LYS A 87 -0.33 -13.92 4.77
CA LYS A 87 -1.55 -14.46 5.38
C LYS A 87 -1.95 -15.81 4.78
N ARG A 88 -1.91 -15.93 3.44
CA ARG A 88 -2.21 -17.19 2.75
C ARG A 88 -1.23 -18.30 3.12
N ALA A 89 0.07 -17.99 3.18
CA ALA A 89 1.10 -18.95 3.58
C ALA A 89 0.90 -19.44 5.02
N ARG A 90 0.55 -18.55 5.96
CA ARG A 90 0.26 -18.93 7.35
C ARG A 90 -1.00 -19.79 7.48
N LEU A 91 -2.03 -19.55 6.67
CA LEU A 91 -3.22 -20.41 6.62
C LEU A 91 -2.88 -21.82 6.12
N GLN A 92 -2.10 -21.94 5.03
CA GLN A 92 -1.67 -23.23 4.48
C GLN A 92 -0.78 -24.01 5.46
N ALA A 93 0.10 -23.32 6.20
CA ALA A 93 0.92 -23.96 7.24
C ALA A 93 0.09 -24.39 8.47
N GLY A 94 -0.97 -23.65 8.79
CA GLY A 94 -1.85 -23.90 9.94
C GLY A 94 -2.87 -25.04 9.74
N GLU A 95 -3.17 -25.45 8.50
CA GLU A 95 -4.08 -26.59 8.23
C GLU A 95 -3.57 -27.94 8.78
N SER A 96 -2.31 -28.02 9.23
CA SER A 96 -1.73 -29.22 9.87
C SER A 96 -1.86 -29.27 11.40
N GLY A 97 -2.37 -28.21 12.06
CA GLY A 97 -2.48 -28.16 13.53
C GLY A 97 -3.73 -27.39 13.97
N GLY A 98 -4.67 -28.08 14.64
CA GLY A 98 -5.96 -27.56 15.08
C GLY A 98 -5.89 -26.15 15.69
N ALA A 99 -6.75 -25.26 15.17
CA ALA A 99 -6.76 -23.83 15.44
C ALA A 99 -6.90 -23.51 16.94
N SER A 100 -5.81 -23.04 17.55
CA SER A 100 -5.90 -22.23 18.75
C SER A 100 -6.46 -20.86 18.34
N VAL A 101 -7.63 -20.53 18.90
CA VAL A 101 -8.29 -19.23 18.81
C VAL A 101 -7.52 -18.21 19.67
N ALA A 102 -6.25 -17.98 19.35
CA ALA A 102 -5.42 -16.95 19.98
C ALA A 102 -5.45 -15.70 19.07
N SER A 103 -6.25 -14.70 19.50
CA SER A 103 -6.25 -13.30 19.03
C SER A 103 -5.97 -13.07 17.54
N GLY A 104 -6.91 -13.47 16.66
CA GLY A 104 -6.82 -13.24 15.21
C GLY A 104 -6.46 -11.80 14.79
N ASP A 105 -6.82 -10.80 15.61
CA ASP A 105 -6.51 -9.39 15.38
C ASP A 105 -5.01 -9.07 15.58
N GLN A 106 -4.35 -9.69 16.57
CA GLN A 106 -2.91 -9.49 16.81
C GLN A 106 -2.08 -10.21 15.74
N ALA A 107 -2.51 -11.41 15.33
CA ALA A 107 -1.89 -12.14 14.23
C ALA A 107 -1.96 -11.36 12.91
N GLU A 108 -3.09 -10.70 12.62
CA GLU A 108 -3.24 -9.84 11.44
C GLU A 108 -2.31 -8.62 11.49
N GLN A 109 -2.13 -8.01 12.67
CA GLN A 109 -1.17 -6.92 12.86
C GLN A 109 0.27 -7.38 12.64
N GLU A 110 0.64 -8.54 13.19
CA GLU A 110 1.99 -9.10 13.05
C GLU A 110 2.32 -9.40 11.58
N ILE A 111 1.39 -10.00 10.84
CA ILE A 111 1.53 -10.26 9.39
C ILE A 111 1.80 -8.96 8.64
N LEU A 112 1.09 -7.89 8.98
CA LEU A 112 1.24 -6.61 8.31
C LEU A 112 2.59 -5.95 8.62
N ILE A 113 3.04 -6.00 9.88
CA ILE A 113 4.36 -5.51 10.29
C ILE A 113 5.46 -6.29 9.59
N GLN A 114 5.37 -7.62 9.55
CA GLN A 114 6.33 -8.47 8.85
C GLN A 114 6.40 -8.09 7.37
N SER A 115 5.26 -7.91 6.72
CA SER A 115 5.22 -7.51 5.31
C SER A 115 5.87 -6.14 5.07
N VAL A 116 5.65 -5.18 5.97
CA VAL A 116 6.32 -3.87 5.93
C VAL A 116 7.84 -4.04 6.02
N THR A 117 8.34 -4.84 6.96
CA THR A 117 9.79 -5.06 7.14
C THR A 117 10.44 -5.80 5.97
N GLU A 118 9.71 -6.67 5.29
CA GLU A 118 10.22 -7.40 4.11
C GLU A 118 10.23 -6.53 2.85
N THR A 119 9.36 -5.52 2.76
CA THR A 119 9.12 -4.77 1.52
C THR A 119 9.74 -3.37 1.55
N ILE A 120 9.86 -2.74 2.72
CA ILE A 120 10.46 -1.39 2.85
C ILE A 120 11.97 -1.55 3.01
N VAL A 121 12.70 -1.14 1.96
CA VAL A 121 14.18 -1.02 1.89
C VAL A 121 14.53 0.42 1.56
#